data_AF-A0A971WU74-F1
#
_entry.id   AF-A0A971WU74-F1
#
_cell.length_a   1.000
_cell.length_b   1.000
_cell.length_c   1.000
_cell.angle_alpha   90.00
_cell.angle_beta   90.00
_cell.angle_gamma   90.00
#
_symmetry.space_group_name_H-M   'P 1'
#
loop_
_entity.id
_entity.type
_entity.pdbx_description
1 polymer ?
#
loop_
_entity_poly.entity_id
_entity_poly.type
_entity_poly.pdbx_seq_one_letter_code
_entity_poly.pdbx_strand_id
1 'polypeptide(L)'
;MQTVGIVFIAVAAAIALWLGYSRLGKSKVQGLEAEYRRRLRLSEKEATEVIERQLASLKEKFPDRSYEWYLEKMIFDLDRDRL
;
A
#
# COMPACT_ATOMS: atom_id res chain seq x y z
N MET A 1 39.80 -9.11 -13.62
CA MET A 1 39.26 -9.50 -12.30
C MET A 1 38.63 -8.33 -11.55
N GLN A 2 39.15 -7.09 -11.65
CA GLN A 2 38.59 -5.93 -10.95
C GLN A 2 37.16 -5.52 -11.39
N THR A 3 36.86 -5.61 -12.70
CA THR A 3 35.52 -5.29 -13.24
C THR A 3 34.42 -6.21 -12.72
N VAL A 4 34.72 -7.50 -12.53
CA VAL A 4 33.77 -8.49 -12.02
C VAL A 4 33.38 -8.17 -10.57
N GLY A 5 34.33 -7.72 -9.74
CA GLY A 5 34.05 -7.32 -8.36
C GLY A 5 33.17 -6.07 -8.26
N ILE A 6 33.41 -5.06 -9.11
CA ILE A 6 32.61 -3.82 -9.15
C ILE A 6 31.17 -4.12 -9.57
N VAL A 7 30.98 -4.97 -10.59
CA VAL A 7 29.64 -5.37 -11.06
C VAL A 7 28.89 -6.12 -9.95
N PHE A 8 29.57 -7.01 -9.22
CA PHE A 8 28.95 -7.76 -8.14
C PHE A 8 28.47 -6.85 -6.99
N ILE A 9 29.29 -5.86 -6.61
CA ILE A 9 28.93 -4.87 -5.58
C ILE A 9 27.75 -4.01 -6.04
N ALA A 10 27.74 -3.56 -7.30
CA ALA A 10 26.66 -2.76 -7.85
C ALA A 10 25.31 -3.52 -7.87
N VAL A 11 25.34 -4.80 -8.25
CA VAL A 11 24.15 -5.66 -8.25
C VAL A 11 23.66 -5.92 -6.83
N ALA A 12 24.56 -6.22 -5.89
CA ALA A 12 24.20 -6.42 -4.48
C ALA A 12 23.58 -5.15 -3.86
N ALA A 13 24.14 -3.97 -4.17
CA ALA A 13 23.60 -2.69 -3.72
C ALA A 13 22.21 -2.40 -4.31
N ALA A 14 22.00 -2.68 -5.60
CA ALA A 14 20.69 -2.52 -6.24
C ALA A 14 19.62 -3.44 -5.61
N ILE A 15 19.97 -4.70 -5.32
CA ILE A 15 19.07 -5.64 -4.64
C ILE A 15 18.76 -5.17 -3.22
N ALA A 16 19.77 -4.72 -2.46
CA ALA A 16 19.58 -4.21 -1.10
C ALA A 16 18.68 -2.96 -1.08
N LEU A 17 18.88 -2.03 -2.01
CA LEU A 17 18.03 -0.85 -2.18
C LEU A 17 16.59 -1.24 -2.54
N TRP A 18 16.40 -2.16 -3.49
CA TRP A 18 15.08 -2.63 -3.90
C TRP A 18 14.32 -3.31 -2.75
N LEU A 19 14.99 -4.18 -1.99
CA LEU A 19 14.42 -4.83 -0.81
C LEU A 19 14.10 -3.82 0.31
N GLY A 20 14.96 -2.82 0.51
CA GLY A 20 14.73 -1.74 1.47
C GLY A 20 13.48 -0.92 1.12
N TYR A 21 13.37 -0.46 -0.14
CA TYR A 21 12.23 0.30 -0.65
C TYR A 21 10.92 -0.49 -0.50
N SER A 22 10.96 -1.80 -0.74
CA SER A 22 9.80 -2.70 -0.63
C SER A 22 9.26 -2.82 0.80
N ARG A 23 10.12 -2.68 1.82
CA ARG A 23 9.72 -2.72 3.24
C ARG A 23 9.02 -1.43 3.69
N LEU A 24 9.43 -0.27 3.17
CA LEU A 24 8.78 1.02 3.48
C LEU A 24 7.32 1.03 3.03
N GLY A 25 7.02 0.52 1.84
CA GLY A 25 5.64 0.45 1.33
C GLY A 25 4.71 -0.40 2.19
N LYS A 26 5.19 -1.53 2.73
CA LYS A 26 4.39 -2.40 3.62
C LYS A 26 3.98 -1.71 4.92
N SER A 27 4.87 -0.93 5.52
CA SER A 27 4.57 -0.19 6.75
C SER A 27 3.51 0.89 6.51
N LYS A 28 3.58 1.59 5.38
CA LYS A 28 2.60 2.61 5.02
C LYS A 28 1.22 2.00 4.77
N VAL A 29 1.14 0.90 4.02
CA VAL A 29 -0.14 0.19 3.76
C VAL A 29 -0.79 -0.27 5.07
N GLN A 30 -0.03 -0.87 5.99
CA GLN A 30 -0.57 -1.29 7.29
C GLN A 30 -1.09 -0.10 8.11
N GLY A 31 -0.39 1.03 8.07
CA GLY A 31 -0.84 2.27 8.71
C GLY A 31 -2.17 2.77 8.14
N LEU A 32 -2.31 2.78 6.82
CA LEU A 32 -3.52 3.20 6.13
C LEU A 32 -4.71 2.27 6.41
N GLU A 33 -4.50 0.95 6.42
CA GLU A 33 -5.55 -0.01 6.78
C GLU A 33 -6.02 0.20 8.23
N ALA A 34 -5.08 0.35 9.17
CA ALA A 34 -5.41 0.61 10.57
C ALA A 34 -6.18 1.93 10.74
N GLU A 35 -5.77 2.97 10.03
CA GLU A 35 -6.44 4.27 10.03
C GLU A 35 -7.87 4.18 9.48
N TYR A 36 -8.04 3.53 8.32
CA TYR A 36 -9.34 3.35 7.70
C TYR A 36 -10.29 2.55 8.60
N ARG A 37 -9.81 1.45 9.21
CA ARG A 37 -10.55 0.67 10.21
C ARG A 37 -10.95 1.52 11.41
N ARG A 38 -10.02 2.32 11.96
CA ARG A 38 -10.29 3.23 13.09
C ARG A 38 -11.37 4.24 12.74
N ARG A 39 -11.38 4.76 11.51
CA ARG A 39 -12.40 5.69 11.05
C ARG A 39 -13.75 4.98 10.91
N LEU A 40 -13.82 3.78 10.34
CA LEU A 40 -15.07 3.02 10.17
C LEU A 40 -15.80 2.67 11.47
N ARG A 41 -15.08 2.53 12.60
CA ARG A 41 -15.64 2.08 13.90
C ARG A 41 -16.37 0.72 13.82
N LEU A 42 -15.92 -0.14 12.90
CA LEU A 42 -16.46 -1.50 12.72
C LEU A 42 -15.56 -2.53 13.38
N SER A 43 -16.06 -3.75 13.57
CA SER A 43 -15.21 -4.88 13.92
C SER A 43 -14.20 -5.17 12.81
N GLU A 44 -13.11 -5.86 13.14
CA GLU A 44 -12.04 -6.16 12.16
C GLU A 44 -12.56 -6.92 10.93
N LYS A 45 -13.48 -7.86 11.17
CA LYS A 45 -14.07 -8.67 10.10
C LYS A 45 -14.94 -7.81 9.17
N GLU A 46 -15.84 -7.00 9.74
CA GLU A 46 -16.71 -6.11 8.97
C GLU A 46 -15.90 -5.05 8.21
N ALA A 47 -14.87 -4.49 8.83
CA ALA A 47 -14.02 -3.51 8.17
C ALA A 47 -13.28 -4.12 6.97
N THR A 48 -12.84 -5.38 7.09
CA THR A 48 -12.20 -6.11 5.98
C THR A 48 -13.17 -6.31 4.83
N GLU A 49 -14.40 -6.75 5.10
CA GLU A 49 -15.43 -6.93 4.06
C GLU A 49 -15.78 -5.60 3.35
N VAL A 50 -15.82 -4.48 4.09
CA VAL A 50 -16.03 -3.15 3.50
C VAL A 50 -14.86 -2.73 2.63
N ILE A 51 -13.62 -2.92 3.10
CA ILE A 51 -12.40 -2.62 2.32
C ILE A 51 -12.41 -3.41 1.02
N GLU A 52 -12.67 -4.72 1.05
CA GLU A 52 -12.68 -5.56 -0.14
C GLU A 52 -13.73 -5.11 -1.16
N ARG A 53 -14.93 -4.76 -0.70
CA ARG A 53 -16.01 -4.28 -1.56
C ARG A 53 -15.68 -2.94 -2.22
N GLN A 54 -15.19 -1.98 -1.43
CA GLN A 54 -14.79 -0.66 -1.96
C GLN A 54 -13.59 -0.77 -2.89
N LEU A 55 -12.61 -1.60 -2.55
CA LEU A 55 -11.45 -1.87 -3.38
C LEU A 55 -11.86 -2.47 -4.73
N ALA A 56 -12.79 -3.41 -4.75
CA ALA A 56 -13.30 -4.00 -5.99
C ALA A 56 -13.93 -2.92 -6.90
N SER A 57 -14.79 -2.06 -6.33
CA SER A 57 -15.41 -0.97 -7.09
C SER A 57 -14.40 0.06 -7.58
N LEU A 58 -13.37 0.38 -6.78
CA LEU A 58 -12.34 1.33 -7.19
C LEU A 58 -11.41 0.75 -8.26
N LYS A 59 -11.09 -0.55 -8.21
CA LYS A 59 -10.31 -1.23 -9.24
C LYS A 59 -11.03 -1.26 -10.58
N GLU A 60 -12.35 -1.39 -10.57
CA GLU A 60 -13.17 -1.31 -11.79
C GLU A 60 -13.11 0.09 -12.43
N LYS A 61 -13.13 1.15 -11.61
CA LYS A 61 -13.12 2.54 -12.07
C LYS A 61 -11.73 3.06 -12.43
N PHE A 62 -10.71 2.63 -11.68
CA PHE A 62 -9.34 3.11 -11.80
C PHE A 62 -8.38 1.91 -11.85
N PRO A 63 -8.36 1.16 -12.97
CA PRO A 63 -7.41 0.07 -13.13
C PRO A 63 -5.96 0.58 -13.02
N ASP A 64 -5.05 -0.31 -12.65
CA ASP A 64 -3.60 -0.08 -12.57
C ASP A 64 -3.10 0.87 -11.46
N ARG A 65 -3.95 1.25 -10.51
CA ARG A 65 -3.49 1.94 -9.30
C ARG A 65 -2.92 0.98 -8.26
N SER A 66 -2.01 1.50 -7.44
CA SER A 66 -1.41 0.75 -6.33
C SER A 66 -2.43 0.53 -5.21
N TYR A 67 -2.23 -0.52 -4.42
CA TYR A 67 -3.08 -0.79 -3.25
C TYR A 67 -3.13 0.38 -2.26
N GLU A 68 -1.96 1.01 -2.04
CA GLU A 68 -1.81 2.22 -1.25
C GLU A 68 -2.70 3.37 -1.74
N TRP A 69 -2.71 3.62 -3.05
CA TRP A 69 -3.55 4.67 -3.63
C TRP A 69 -5.04 4.42 -3.39
N TYR A 70 -5.49 3.16 -3.50
CA TYR A 70 -6.89 2.84 -3.20
C TYR A 70 -7.22 3.09 -1.72
N LEU A 71 -6.34 2.71 -0.79
CA LEU A 71 -6.54 2.98 0.64
C LEU A 71 -6.60 4.49 0.94
N GLU A 72 -5.68 5.28 0.38
CA GLU A 72 -5.69 6.74 0.51
C GLU A 72 -6.99 7.33 -0.05
N LYS A 73 -7.45 6.83 -1.21
CA LYS A 73 -8.70 7.26 -1.83
C LYS A 73 -9.93 6.93 -0.98
N MET A 74 -9.99 5.72 -0.43
CA MET A 74 -11.08 5.31 0.46
C MET A 74 -11.13 6.15 1.74
N ILE A 75 -9.97 6.46 2.34
CA ILE A 75 -9.90 7.37 3.51
C ILE A 75 -10.39 8.77 3.14
N PHE A 76 -9.93 9.32 2.01
CA PHE A 76 -10.36 10.63 1.54
C PHE A 76 -11.88 10.70 1.32
N ASP A 77 -12.45 9.70 0.65
CA ASP A 77 -13.89 9.66 0.39
C ASP A 77 -14.69 9.49 1.69
N LEU A 78 -14.21 8.67 2.63
CA LEU A 78 -14.82 8.50 3.95
C LEU A 78 -14.82 9.80 4.77
N ASP A 79 -13.78 10.61 4.66
CA ASP A 79 -13.66 11.90 5.34
C ASP A 79 -14.57 12.96 4.72
N ARG A 80 -14.63 12.97 3.38
CA ARG A 80 -15.48 13.89 2.64
C ARG A 80 -16.96 13.63 2.92
N ASP A 81 -17.38 12.36 2.97
CA ASP A 81 -18.78 12.00 3.20
C ASP A 81 -19.21 12.19 4.68
N ARG A 82 -18.26 12.45 5.59
CA ARG A 82 -18.50 12.74 7.01
C ARG A 82 -18.56 14.24 7.34
N LEU A 83 -18.21 15.11 6.39
CA LEU A 83 -18.34 16.57 6.48
C LEU A 83 -19.72 16.99 5.95
#